data_AF-A0A1I5PK87-F1
#
_entry.id   AF-A0A1I5PK87-F1
#
_cell.length_a   1.000
_cell.length_b   1.000
_cell.length_c   1.000
_cell.angle_alpha   90.00
_cell.angle_beta   90.00
_cell.angle_gamma   90.00
#
_symmetry.space_group_name_H-M   'P 1'
#
loop_
_entity.id
_entity.type
_entity.pdbx_description
1 polymer ?
#
loop_
_entity_poly.entity_id
_entity_poly.type
_entity_poly.pdbx_seq_one_letter_code
_entity_poly.pdbx_strand_id
1 'polypeptide(L)'
;MFSFLRREPGFYKQMWLLALPLILQNLITTSLGFVDTFMVGLLGNTELSAVTAANSPVYLVQLVIFGLISGLTVLVSQYWGKGDTESINRCMGVALYTGVSIAGVVALLLSLFPHFFMGLVTDNALLIETGAPYLQIVGFSYLFNAASSVYIGVQRSTENPVMGMSVFAVSMLLNTFLNYLLIFGKFGAPALGVTGAAIATLLSRIVEFFIVVAYALFNRRVPLQPRALFCPGTAILQRFITYSTPVIFNDTMWGLGTTTLTAIMGHMTISTQMLAAYAIMGNIDKFSTVACFGVAGAASVIVGKRIGEGSKREEIYSLGCCLLTVSLLIGTIVAVLLAIALPAAFIPYLYPLFHLDGLALEIAVTMCIVYICVMPMRAFDITNITGLLRAGGDARMATVIDLCPLWFAAIPLTALTGLVLNAPVAVVCLSIQTENFCKMPWGIHRLRSRKWINDVTGGGHS
;
A
#
# COMPACT_ATOMS: atom_id res chain seq x y z
N MET A 1 -4.55 29.60 17.17
CA MET A 1 -3.61 28.56 16.70
C MET A 1 -4.26 27.47 15.84
N PHE A 2 -5.56 27.18 15.97
CA PHE A 2 -6.26 26.15 15.17
C PHE A 2 -7.36 26.70 14.23
N SER A 3 -7.24 27.94 13.74
CA SER A 3 -8.27 28.55 12.87
C SER A 3 -8.51 27.76 11.59
N PHE A 4 -7.51 27.04 11.09
CA PHE A 4 -7.61 26.17 9.91
C PHE A 4 -8.50 24.92 10.09
N LEU A 5 -8.85 24.55 11.35
CA LEU A 5 -9.81 23.49 11.65
C LEU A 5 -11.27 23.93 11.48
N ARG A 6 -11.53 25.24 11.45
CA ARG A 6 -12.88 25.76 11.15
C ARG A 6 -13.08 25.69 9.64
N ARG A 7 -13.85 24.70 9.22
CA ARG A 7 -14.19 24.42 7.83
C ARG A 7 -15.69 24.61 7.60
N GLU A 8 -16.06 24.68 6.33
CA GLU A 8 -17.45 24.73 5.91
C GLU A 8 -18.26 23.58 6.53
N PRO A 9 -19.54 23.82 6.88
CA PRO A 9 -20.40 22.79 7.43
C PRO A 9 -20.47 21.60 6.48
N GLY A 10 -20.19 20.39 7.01
CA GLY A 10 -20.19 19.15 6.22
C GLY A 10 -18.83 18.70 5.69
N PHE A 11 -17.77 19.52 5.79
CA PHE A 11 -16.42 19.12 5.33
C PHE A 11 -15.93 17.82 5.99
N TYR A 12 -16.03 17.71 7.31
CA TYR A 12 -15.62 16.50 8.05
C TYR A 12 -16.46 15.28 7.66
N LYS A 13 -17.76 15.49 7.37
CA LYS A 13 -18.65 14.42 6.90
C LYS A 13 -18.20 13.91 5.53
N GLN A 14 -17.89 14.81 4.59
CA GLN A 14 -17.36 14.46 3.27
C GLN A 14 -16.01 13.75 3.37
N MET A 15 -15.10 14.26 4.21
CA MET A 15 -13.81 13.63 4.47
C MET A 15 -13.97 12.19 4.98
N TRP A 16 -14.85 11.95 5.95
CA TRP A 16 -15.11 10.60 6.46
C TRP A 16 -15.85 9.70 5.47
N LEU A 17 -16.75 10.25 4.64
CA LEU A 17 -17.38 9.51 3.53
C LEU A 17 -16.37 9.04 2.49
N LEU A 18 -15.23 9.73 2.36
CA LEU A 18 -14.11 9.29 1.52
C LEU A 18 -13.14 8.36 2.28
N ALA A 19 -12.78 8.70 3.51
CA ALA A 19 -11.79 7.97 4.29
C ALA A 19 -12.28 6.59 4.74
N LEU A 20 -13.51 6.45 5.25
CA LEU A 20 -14.01 5.17 5.77
C LEU A 20 -14.00 4.05 4.73
N PRO A 21 -14.50 4.24 3.49
CA PRO A 21 -14.40 3.21 2.47
C PRO A 21 -12.94 2.87 2.11
N LEU A 22 -12.03 3.83 2.14
CA LEU A 22 -10.60 3.58 1.87
C LEU A 22 -9.93 2.81 3.01
N ILE A 23 -10.26 3.10 4.26
CA ILE A 23 -9.81 2.33 5.43
C ILE A 23 -10.32 0.88 5.28
N LEU A 24 -11.60 0.70 4.96
CA LEU A 24 -12.19 -0.63 4.77
C LEU A 24 -11.58 -1.37 3.57
N GLN A 25 -11.29 -0.70 2.45
CA GLN A 25 -10.56 -1.31 1.32
C GLN A 25 -9.20 -1.86 1.75
N ASN A 26 -8.41 -1.07 2.49
CA ASN A 26 -7.11 -1.50 2.97
C ASN A 26 -7.26 -2.64 4.00
N LEU A 27 -8.25 -2.57 4.89
CA LEU A 27 -8.53 -3.63 5.85
C LEU A 27 -8.89 -4.95 5.14
N ILE A 28 -9.77 -4.91 4.15
CA ILE A 28 -10.17 -6.06 3.31
C ILE A 28 -8.93 -6.66 2.64
N THR A 29 -8.07 -5.83 2.05
CA THR A 29 -6.87 -6.28 1.34
C THR A 29 -5.88 -6.95 2.29
N THR A 30 -5.62 -6.34 3.46
CA THR A 30 -4.76 -6.93 4.50
C THR A 30 -5.35 -8.23 5.05
N SER A 31 -6.67 -8.27 5.24
CA SER A 31 -7.37 -9.45 5.76
C SER A 31 -7.39 -10.60 4.76
N LEU A 32 -7.52 -10.31 3.46
CA LEU A 32 -7.46 -11.31 2.39
C LEU A 32 -6.10 -12.03 2.42
N GLY A 33 -4.99 -11.29 2.48
CA GLY A 33 -3.66 -11.90 2.56
C GLY A 33 -3.46 -12.74 3.82
N PHE A 34 -4.03 -12.30 4.95
CA PHE A 34 -4.01 -13.07 6.20
C PHE A 34 -4.81 -14.37 6.10
N VAL A 35 -6.03 -14.32 5.56
CA VAL A 35 -6.90 -15.50 5.37
C VAL A 35 -6.26 -16.50 4.42
N ASP A 36 -5.69 -16.05 3.31
CA ASP A 36 -5.01 -16.92 2.33
C ASP A 36 -3.82 -17.66 2.98
N THR A 37 -2.97 -16.91 3.67
CA THR A 37 -1.83 -17.46 4.43
C THR A 37 -2.28 -18.46 5.49
N PHE A 38 -3.34 -18.13 6.23
CA PHE A 38 -3.90 -19.02 7.25
C PHE A 38 -4.45 -20.32 6.67
N MET A 39 -5.22 -20.25 5.57
CA MET A 39 -5.82 -21.43 4.95
C MET A 39 -4.79 -22.35 4.31
N VAL A 40 -3.74 -21.79 3.70
CA VAL A 40 -2.60 -22.58 3.21
C VAL A 40 -1.82 -23.19 4.38
N GLY A 41 -1.65 -22.45 5.48
CA GLY A 41 -1.01 -22.95 6.70
C GLY A 41 -1.69 -24.18 7.32
N LEU A 42 -2.99 -24.38 7.08
CA LEU A 42 -3.71 -25.58 7.52
C LEU A 42 -3.37 -26.85 6.71
N LEU A 43 -2.75 -26.72 5.53
CA LEU A 43 -2.27 -27.86 4.75
C LEU A 43 -0.99 -28.45 5.36
N GLY A 44 -0.09 -27.57 5.82
CA GLY A 44 1.19 -27.95 6.38
C GLY A 44 2.23 -26.83 6.27
N ASN A 45 3.34 -27.01 6.98
CA ASN A 45 4.42 -26.02 7.03
C ASN A 45 5.14 -25.89 5.68
N THR A 46 5.30 -27.00 4.95
CA THR A 46 5.99 -27.03 3.65
C THR A 46 5.22 -26.21 2.61
N GLU A 47 3.90 -26.38 2.57
CA GLU A 47 2.98 -25.69 1.67
C GLU A 47 2.95 -24.19 1.96
N LEU A 48 2.88 -23.82 3.24
CA LEU A 48 2.94 -22.43 3.68
C LEU A 48 4.25 -21.76 3.28
N SER A 49 5.38 -22.43 3.52
CA SER A 49 6.69 -21.93 3.13
C SER A 49 6.81 -21.79 1.60
N ALA A 50 6.26 -22.74 0.83
CA ALA A 50 6.29 -22.69 -0.63
C ALA A 50 5.52 -21.48 -1.18
N VAL A 51 4.30 -21.25 -0.67
CA VAL A 51 3.47 -20.11 -1.08
C VAL A 51 4.08 -18.78 -0.64
N THR A 52 4.66 -18.72 0.56
CA THR A 52 5.35 -17.51 1.06
C THR A 52 6.55 -17.16 0.18
N ALA A 53 7.35 -18.15 -0.20
CA ALA A 53 8.46 -17.97 -1.13
C ALA A 53 7.96 -17.49 -2.51
N ALA A 54 6.90 -18.11 -3.03
CA ALA A 54 6.30 -17.75 -4.31
C ALA A 54 5.71 -16.32 -4.33
N ASN A 55 5.17 -15.85 -3.21
CA ASN A 55 4.60 -14.50 -3.10
C ASN A 55 5.66 -13.39 -2.99
N SER A 56 6.92 -13.71 -2.69
CA SER A 56 8.01 -12.71 -2.58
C SER A 56 8.29 -11.96 -3.89
N PRO A 57 8.56 -12.61 -5.04
CA PRO A 57 8.77 -11.91 -6.31
C PRO A 57 7.51 -11.17 -6.77
N VAL A 58 6.35 -11.73 -6.44
CA VAL A 58 5.03 -11.18 -6.76
C VAL A 58 4.76 -9.85 -6.02
N TYR A 59 5.22 -9.73 -4.78
CA TYR A 59 5.09 -8.51 -3.99
C TYR A 59 5.75 -7.30 -4.66
N LEU A 60 6.90 -7.49 -5.33
CA LEU A 60 7.58 -6.42 -6.08
C LEU A 60 6.71 -5.87 -7.23
N VAL A 61 5.96 -6.75 -7.90
CA VAL A 61 5.05 -6.39 -8.99
C VAL A 61 3.89 -5.56 -8.43
N GLN A 62 3.38 -5.95 -7.26
CA GLN A 62 2.33 -5.22 -6.57
C GLN A 62 2.79 -3.81 -6.17
N LEU A 63 4.04 -3.62 -5.74
CA LEU A 63 4.60 -2.29 -5.47
C LEU A 63 4.62 -1.40 -6.71
N VAL A 64 5.00 -1.95 -7.87
CA VAL A 64 4.99 -1.19 -9.14
C VAL A 64 3.57 -0.79 -9.54
N ILE A 65 2.60 -1.71 -9.44
CA ILE A 65 1.19 -1.43 -9.72
C ILE A 65 0.65 -0.36 -8.76
N PHE A 66 0.99 -0.46 -7.46
CA PHE A 66 0.59 0.52 -6.46
C PHE A 66 1.15 1.91 -6.77
N GLY A 67 2.43 2.01 -7.12
CA GLY A 67 3.06 3.27 -7.51
C GLY A 67 2.42 3.90 -8.75
N LEU A 68 2.06 3.06 -9.73
CA LEU A 68 1.34 3.47 -10.94
C LEU A 68 -0.05 4.05 -10.61
N ILE A 69 -0.82 3.39 -9.74
CA ILE A 69 -2.14 3.86 -9.31
C ILE A 69 -2.03 5.13 -8.46
N SER A 70 -0.99 5.23 -7.63
CA SER A 70 -0.73 6.44 -6.85
C SER A 70 -0.43 7.63 -7.78
N GLY A 71 0.37 7.46 -8.82
CA GLY A 71 0.60 8.49 -9.85
C GLY A 71 -0.67 8.85 -10.64
N LEU A 72 -1.47 7.86 -11.02
CA LEU A 72 -2.78 8.06 -11.66
C LEU A 72 -3.70 8.91 -10.79
N THR A 73 -3.75 8.65 -9.49
CA THR A 73 -4.62 9.34 -8.52
C THR A 73 -4.34 10.84 -8.49
N VAL A 74 -3.07 11.26 -8.60
CA VAL A 74 -2.66 12.67 -8.64
C VAL A 74 -3.28 13.37 -9.86
N LEU A 75 -3.11 12.80 -11.05
CA LEU A 75 -3.61 13.38 -12.29
C LEU A 75 -5.14 13.40 -12.32
N VAL A 76 -5.78 12.27 -12.02
CA VAL A 76 -7.24 12.13 -12.12
C VAL A 76 -7.96 13.02 -11.10
N SER A 77 -7.45 13.15 -9.87
CA SER A 77 -8.08 14.03 -8.88
C SER A 77 -8.04 15.51 -9.28
N GLN A 78 -6.94 15.98 -9.89
CA GLN A 78 -6.87 17.35 -10.42
C GLN A 78 -7.75 17.55 -11.67
N TYR A 79 -7.75 16.60 -12.62
CA TYR A 79 -8.64 16.67 -13.78
C TYR A 79 -10.12 16.60 -13.39
N TRP A 80 -10.45 15.85 -12.34
CA TRP A 80 -11.79 15.82 -11.76
C TRP A 80 -12.20 17.19 -11.20
N GLY A 81 -11.30 17.88 -10.51
CA GLY A 81 -11.52 19.27 -10.07
C GLY A 81 -11.77 20.24 -11.24
N LYS A 82 -11.21 19.98 -12.43
CA LYS A 82 -11.47 20.76 -13.66
C LYS A 82 -12.74 20.35 -14.40
N GLY A 83 -13.38 19.24 -14.03
CA GLY A 83 -14.47 18.65 -14.79
C GLY A 83 -14.06 18.04 -16.13
N ASP A 84 -12.76 17.84 -16.37
CA ASP A 84 -12.22 17.32 -17.63
C ASP A 84 -12.24 15.78 -17.65
N THR A 85 -13.42 15.24 -17.93
CA THR A 85 -13.65 13.79 -18.01
C THR A 85 -12.94 13.12 -19.20
N GLU A 86 -12.59 13.88 -20.24
CA GLU A 86 -11.84 13.35 -21.38
C GLU A 86 -10.39 13.06 -20.96
N SER A 87 -9.72 14.01 -20.31
CA SER A 87 -8.37 13.80 -19.79
C SER A 87 -8.30 12.68 -18.75
N ILE A 88 -9.34 12.51 -17.92
CA ILE A 88 -9.45 11.35 -17.01
C ILE A 88 -9.44 10.03 -17.80
N ASN A 89 -10.24 9.92 -18.87
CA ASN A 89 -10.27 8.72 -19.72
C ASN A 89 -8.91 8.47 -20.39
N ARG A 90 -8.22 9.51 -20.85
CA ARG A 90 -6.88 9.39 -21.44
C ARG A 90 -5.83 8.95 -20.40
N CYS A 91 -5.84 9.52 -19.19
CA CYS A 91 -4.98 9.07 -18.09
C CYS A 91 -5.24 7.61 -17.71
N MET A 92 -6.52 7.23 -17.64
CA MET A 92 -6.93 5.84 -17.41
C MET A 92 -6.40 4.90 -18.51
N GLY A 93 -6.45 5.32 -19.78
CA GLY A 93 -5.90 4.57 -20.90
C GLY A 93 -4.40 4.32 -20.74
N VAL A 94 -3.61 5.38 -20.47
CA VAL A 94 -2.17 5.23 -20.23
C VAL A 94 -1.88 4.29 -19.06
N ALA A 95 -2.58 4.45 -17.94
CA ALA A 95 -2.41 3.61 -16.76
C ALA A 95 -2.78 2.15 -17.04
N LEU A 96 -3.86 1.91 -17.79
CA LEU A 96 -4.30 0.57 -18.16
C LEU A 96 -3.28 -0.10 -19.09
N TYR A 97 -2.85 0.58 -20.17
CA TYR A 97 -1.81 0.03 -21.07
C TYR A 97 -0.51 -0.25 -20.33
N THR A 98 -0.03 0.70 -19.52
CA THR A 98 1.23 0.56 -18.80
C THR A 98 1.14 -0.55 -17.75
N GLY A 99 0.08 -0.56 -16.92
CA GLY A 99 -0.12 -1.53 -15.86
C GLY A 99 -0.34 -2.95 -16.40
N VAL A 100 -1.20 -3.12 -17.40
CA VAL A 100 -1.47 -4.41 -18.03
C VAL A 100 -0.25 -4.92 -18.80
N SER A 101 0.53 -4.05 -19.45
CA SER A 101 1.77 -4.48 -20.12
C SER A 101 2.82 -4.96 -19.12
N ILE A 102 3.04 -4.23 -18.03
CA ILE A 102 3.97 -4.63 -16.97
C ILE A 102 3.50 -5.95 -16.34
N ALA A 103 2.24 -6.04 -15.94
CA ALA A 103 1.67 -7.25 -15.35
C ALA A 103 1.70 -8.44 -16.33
N GLY A 104 1.47 -8.21 -17.62
CA GLY A 104 1.51 -9.23 -18.67
C GLY A 104 2.92 -9.77 -18.92
N VAL A 105 3.93 -8.90 -18.98
CA VAL A 105 5.34 -9.33 -19.08
C VAL A 105 5.73 -10.16 -17.86
N VAL A 106 5.38 -9.71 -16.66
CA VAL A 106 5.64 -10.45 -15.42
C VAL A 106 4.92 -11.80 -15.44
N ALA A 107 3.63 -11.83 -15.76
CA ALA A 107 2.85 -13.07 -15.82
C ALA A 107 3.47 -14.07 -16.80
N LEU A 108 3.92 -13.59 -17.96
CA LEU A 108 4.62 -14.41 -18.95
C LEU A 108 5.93 -14.97 -18.39
N LEU A 109 6.75 -14.13 -17.74
CA LEU A 109 8.01 -14.57 -17.14
C LEU A 109 7.82 -15.60 -16.02
N LEU A 110 6.86 -15.37 -15.13
CA LEU A 110 6.52 -16.30 -14.03
C LEU A 110 5.95 -17.62 -14.55
N SER A 111 5.21 -17.59 -15.67
CA SER A 111 4.64 -18.78 -16.31
C SER A 111 5.70 -19.62 -17.03
N LEU A 112 6.61 -18.96 -17.77
CA LEU A 112 7.67 -19.64 -18.54
C LEU A 112 8.83 -20.13 -17.67
N PHE A 113 9.18 -19.40 -16.61
CA PHE A 113 10.36 -19.68 -15.78
C PHE A 113 10.05 -19.79 -14.27
N PRO A 114 9.02 -20.53 -13.84
CA PRO A 114 8.60 -20.54 -12.43
C PRO A 114 9.68 -21.10 -11.49
N HIS A 115 10.41 -22.14 -11.93
CA HIS A 115 11.49 -22.75 -11.16
C HIS A 115 12.66 -21.80 -10.96
N PHE A 116 12.97 -20.95 -11.95
CA PHE A 116 14.02 -19.94 -11.83
C PHE A 116 13.65 -18.91 -10.76
N PHE A 117 12.43 -18.35 -10.82
CA PHE A 117 11.99 -17.36 -9.83
C PHE A 117 11.85 -17.94 -8.42
N MET A 118 11.44 -19.20 -8.30
CA MET A 118 11.45 -19.91 -7.01
C MET A 118 12.88 -20.15 -6.50
N GLY A 119 13.80 -20.56 -7.40
CA GLY A 119 15.22 -20.78 -7.09
C GLY A 119 15.98 -19.52 -6.71
N LEU A 120 15.49 -18.33 -7.09
CA LEU A 120 16.03 -17.05 -6.59
C LEU A 120 15.72 -16.81 -5.11
N VAL A 121 14.68 -17.46 -4.57
CA VAL A 121 14.20 -17.26 -3.20
C VAL A 121 14.65 -18.38 -2.26
N THR A 122 14.73 -19.62 -2.76
CA THR A 122 15.09 -20.79 -1.94
C THR A 122 15.82 -21.84 -2.76
N ASP A 123 16.80 -22.51 -2.14
CA ASP A 123 17.52 -23.65 -2.71
C ASP A 123 16.83 -25.00 -2.47
N ASN A 124 15.71 -25.02 -1.74
CA ASN A 124 15.03 -26.26 -1.38
C ASN A 124 14.16 -26.78 -2.54
N ALA A 125 14.54 -27.90 -3.12
CA ALA A 125 13.85 -28.52 -4.25
C ALA A 125 12.35 -28.81 -3.98
N LEU A 126 11.98 -29.24 -2.77
CA LEU A 126 10.56 -29.48 -2.44
C LEU A 126 9.74 -28.19 -2.46
N LEU A 127 10.30 -27.10 -1.94
CA LEU A 127 9.63 -25.79 -1.95
C LEU A 127 9.48 -25.27 -3.38
N ILE A 128 10.51 -25.43 -4.21
CA ILE A 128 10.49 -25.04 -5.63
C ILE A 128 9.41 -25.81 -6.39
N GLU A 129 9.41 -27.14 -6.30
CA GLU A 129 8.43 -28.01 -6.98
C GLU A 129 6.99 -27.72 -6.53
N THR A 130 6.79 -27.42 -5.24
CA THR A 130 5.46 -27.10 -4.70
C THR A 130 4.99 -25.70 -5.09
N GLY A 131 5.89 -24.70 -5.11
CA GLY A 131 5.55 -23.30 -5.40
C GLY A 131 5.53 -22.95 -6.88
N ALA A 132 6.22 -23.70 -7.74
CA ALA A 132 6.27 -23.41 -9.18
C ALA A 132 4.87 -23.43 -9.85
N PRO A 133 4.00 -24.45 -9.64
CA PRO A 133 2.63 -24.43 -10.19
C PRO A 133 1.79 -23.27 -9.67
N TYR A 134 1.97 -22.88 -8.40
CA TYR A 134 1.31 -21.71 -7.82
C TYR A 134 1.70 -20.44 -8.57
N LEU A 135 3.00 -20.23 -8.79
CA LEU A 135 3.54 -19.05 -9.47
C LEU A 135 3.01 -18.91 -10.91
N GLN A 136 2.93 -20.04 -11.65
CA GLN A 136 2.43 -20.06 -13.02
C GLN A 136 0.99 -19.58 -13.14
N ILE A 137 0.14 -19.97 -12.19
CA ILE A 137 -1.29 -19.62 -12.19
C ILE A 137 -1.50 -18.22 -11.62
N VAL A 138 -0.89 -17.93 -10.47
CA VAL A 138 -1.05 -16.65 -9.77
C VAL A 138 -0.55 -15.48 -10.61
N GLY A 139 0.50 -15.66 -11.42
CA GLY A 139 1.01 -14.63 -12.33
C GLY A 139 -0.09 -13.99 -13.21
N PHE A 140 -1.00 -14.79 -13.78
CA PHE A 140 -2.10 -14.28 -14.60
C PHE A 140 -3.13 -13.45 -13.81
N SER A 141 -3.24 -13.68 -12.49
CA SER A 141 -4.15 -12.93 -11.62
C SER A 141 -3.79 -11.43 -11.60
N TYR A 142 -2.50 -11.12 -11.74
CA TYR A 142 -2.01 -9.74 -11.72
C TYR A 142 -2.39 -8.94 -12.96
N LEU A 143 -2.64 -9.60 -14.09
CA LEU A 143 -3.15 -8.94 -15.29
C LEU A 143 -4.54 -8.34 -15.01
N PHE A 144 -5.43 -9.16 -14.45
CA PHE A 144 -6.78 -8.74 -14.08
C PHE A 144 -6.75 -7.75 -12.92
N ASN A 145 -5.91 -7.98 -11.91
CA ASN A 145 -5.77 -7.08 -10.78
C ASN A 145 -5.26 -5.69 -11.20
N ALA A 146 -4.29 -5.60 -12.11
CA ALA A 146 -3.79 -4.31 -12.61
C ALA A 146 -4.91 -3.53 -13.32
N ALA A 147 -5.68 -4.19 -14.19
CA ALA A 147 -6.79 -3.56 -14.90
C ALA A 147 -7.90 -3.08 -13.93
N SER A 148 -8.32 -3.94 -12.99
CA SER A 148 -9.33 -3.59 -11.98
C SER A 148 -8.88 -2.44 -11.09
N SER A 149 -7.63 -2.50 -10.63
CA SER A 149 -7.08 -1.52 -9.69
C SER A 149 -6.90 -0.13 -10.31
N VAL A 150 -6.59 -0.04 -11.61
CA VAL A 150 -6.57 1.23 -12.35
C VAL A 150 -7.96 1.89 -12.32
N TYR A 151 -9.01 1.15 -12.64
CA TYR A 151 -10.37 1.70 -12.65
C TYR A 151 -10.89 2.03 -11.24
N ILE A 152 -10.60 1.18 -10.25
CA ILE A 152 -10.89 1.46 -8.84
C ILE A 152 -10.17 2.75 -8.39
N GLY A 153 -8.91 2.93 -8.81
CA GLY A 153 -8.13 4.14 -8.59
C GLY A 153 -8.77 5.39 -9.18
N VAL A 154 -9.29 5.31 -10.42
CA VAL A 154 -10.06 6.40 -11.04
C VAL A 154 -11.29 6.73 -10.23
N GLN A 155 -12.11 5.74 -9.85
CA GLN A 155 -13.35 5.97 -9.12
C GLN A 155 -13.11 6.56 -7.73
N ARG A 156 -12.07 6.10 -7.02
CA ARG A 156 -11.61 6.73 -5.78
C ARG A 156 -11.23 8.19 -6.01
N SER A 157 -10.49 8.48 -7.09
CA SER A 157 -10.02 9.83 -7.44
C SER A 157 -11.15 10.77 -7.83
N THR A 158 -12.29 10.23 -8.29
CA THR A 158 -13.52 10.96 -8.57
C THR A 158 -14.55 10.86 -7.44
N GLU A 159 -14.08 10.79 -6.18
CA GLU A 159 -14.90 10.82 -4.95
C GLU A 159 -15.90 9.65 -4.80
N ASN A 160 -15.64 8.51 -5.43
CA ASN A 160 -16.46 7.29 -5.34
C ASN A 160 -15.69 6.06 -4.79
N PRO A 161 -15.08 6.15 -3.59
CA PRO A 161 -14.33 5.01 -3.03
C PRO A 161 -15.23 3.86 -2.56
N VAL A 162 -16.54 4.06 -2.40
CA VAL A 162 -17.48 3.00 -2.00
C VAL A 162 -17.52 1.86 -3.02
N MET A 163 -17.43 2.18 -4.32
CA MET A 163 -17.40 1.15 -5.38
C MET A 163 -16.19 0.22 -5.21
N GLY A 164 -14.99 0.78 -5.04
CA GLY A 164 -13.78 -0.02 -4.84
C GLY A 164 -13.86 -0.90 -3.60
N MET A 165 -14.47 -0.39 -2.53
CA MET A 165 -14.70 -1.14 -1.29
C MET A 165 -15.63 -2.33 -1.52
N SER A 166 -16.76 -2.14 -2.20
CA SER A 166 -17.69 -3.22 -2.49
C SER A 166 -17.07 -4.28 -3.40
N VAL A 167 -16.28 -3.86 -4.39
CA VAL A 167 -15.59 -4.78 -5.32
C VAL A 167 -14.57 -5.63 -4.57
N PHE A 168 -13.71 -5.02 -3.75
CA PHE A 168 -12.75 -5.80 -2.94
C PHE A 168 -13.44 -6.69 -1.90
N ALA A 169 -14.56 -6.25 -1.30
CA ALA A 169 -15.32 -7.09 -0.37
C ALA A 169 -15.87 -8.35 -1.06
N VAL A 170 -16.49 -8.19 -2.24
CA VAL A 170 -16.99 -9.32 -3.03
C VAL A 170 -15.84 -10.24 -3.46
N SER A 171 -14.73 -9.66 -3.94
CA SER A 171 -13.54 -10.43 -4.33
C SER A 171 -12.97 -11.22 -3.16
N MET A 172 -12.91 -10.65 -1.95
CA MET A 172 -12.42 -11.32 -0.75
C MET A 172 -13.35 -12.46 -0.34
N LEU A 173 -14.65 -12.22 -0.27
CA LEU A 173 -15.62 -13.26 0.11
C LEU A 173 -15.59 -14.43 -0.86
N LEU A 174 -15.52 -14.13 -2.17
CA LEU A 174 -15.42 -15.14 -3.21
C LEU A 174 -14.08 -15.87 -3.18
N ASN A 175 -12.97 -15.17 -2.94
CA ASN A 175 -11.66 -15.79 -2.77
C ASN A 175 -11.63 -16.75 -1.57
N THR A 176 -12.10 -16.33 -0.40
CA THR A 176 -12.19 -17.18 0.80
C THR A 176 -13.06 -18.41 0.56
N PHE A 177 -14.21 -18.23 -0.10
CA PHE A 177 -15.09 -19.35 -0.45
C PHE A 177 -14.43 -20.34 -1.43
N LEU A 178 -13.78 -19.84 -2.48
CA LEU A 178 -13.07 -20.67 -3.45
C LEU A 178 -11.85 -21.36 -2.84
N ASN A 179 -11.13 -20.68 -1.94
CA ASN A 179 -10.05 -21.27 -1.16
C ASN A 179 -10.60 -22.45 -0.35
N TYR A 180 -11.70 -22.27 0.37
CA TYR A 180 -12.30 -23.35 1.17
C TYR A 180 -12.70 -24.56 0.30
N LEU A 181 -13.23 -24.30 -0.90
CA LEU A 181 -13.66 -25.33 -1.83
C LEU A 181 -12.48 -26.10 -2.46
N LEU A 182 -11.49 -25.37 -3.02
CA LEU A 182 -10.42 -25.91 -3.85
C LEU A 182 -9.21 -26.40 -3.05
N ILE A 183 -8.91 -25.77 -1.90
CA ILE A 183 -7.82 -26.20 -1.03
C ILE A 183 -8.20 -27.54 -0.37
N PHE A 184 -9.38 -27.60 0.25
CA PHE A 184 -9.81 -28.76 1.05
C PHE A 184 -10.64 -29.80 0.29
N GLY A 185 -10.97 -29.58 -0.99
CA GLY A 185 -11.76 -30.51 -1.80
C GLY A 185 -13.18 -30.72 -1.27
N LYS A 186 -13.86 -29.64 -0.89
CA LYS A 186 -15.24 -29.70 -0.36
C LYS A 186 -16.26 -29.57 -1.50
N PHE A 187 -17.51 -30.01 -1.25
CA PHE A 187 -18.62 -29.96 -2.23
C PHE A 187 -18.37 -30.74 -3.55
N GLY A 188 -17.58 -31.82 -3.50
CA GLY A 188 -17.29 -32.65 -4.68
C GLY A 188 -16.18 -32.11 -5.59
N ALA A 189 -15.52 -31.01 -5.20
CA ALA A 189 -14.32 -30.51 -5.87
C ALA A 189 -13.08 -31.34 -5.48
N PRO A 190 -12.08 -31.47 -6.36
CA PRO A 190 -10.80 -32.09 -6.01
C PRO A 190 -10.03 -31.24 -4.99
N ALA A 191 -9.32 -31.90 -4.06
CA ALA A 191 -8.40 -31.23 -3.13
C ALA A 191 -7.10 -30.89 -3.88
N LEU A 192 -6.98 -29.63 -4.33
CA LEU A 192 -5.86 -29.15 -5.15
C LEU A 192 -4.75 -28.49 -4.30
N GLY A 193 -4.94 -28.40 -2.98
CA GLY A 193 -3.95 -27.84 -2.04
C GLY A 193 -3.48 -26.45 -2.44
N VAL A 194 -2.15 -26.27 -2.54
CA VAL A 194 -1.49 -25.01 -2.92
C VAL A 194 -1.95 -24.50 -4.29
N THR A 195 -2.08 -25.38 -5.28
CA THR A 195 -2.58 -25.02 -6.61
C THR A 195 -4.04 -24.55 -6.56
N GLY A 196 -4.83 -25.10 -5.63
CA GLY A 196 -6.19 -24.65 -5.36
C GLY A 196 -6.26 -23.20 -4.90
N ALA A 197 -5.33 -22.77 -4.03
CA ALA A 197 -5.22 -21.38 -3.58
C ALA A 197 -4.87 -20.42 -4.73
N ALA A 198 -3.99 -20.84 -5.63
CA ALA A 198 -3.64 -20.08 -6.83
C ALA A 198 -4.86 -19.85 -7.75
N ILE A 199 -5.62 -20.92 -8.02
CA ILE A 199 -6.81 -20.88 -8.88
C ILE A 199 -7.91 -20.03 -8.25
N ALA A 200 -8.13 -20.16 -6.94
CA ALA A 200 -9.09 -19.35 -6.20
C ALA A 200 -8.74 -17.85 -6.30
N THR A 201 -7.47 -17.51 -6.21
CA THR A 201 -6.98 -16.14 -6.40
C THR A 201 -7.25 -15.65 -7.81
N LEU A 202 -6.89 -16.43 -8.84
CA LEU A 202 -7.12 -16.08 -10.23
C LEU A 202 -8.60 -15.85 -10.54
N LEU A 203 -9.46 -16.80 -10.17
CA LEU A 203 -10.91 -16.70 -10.38
C LEU A 203 -11.50 -15.50 -9.65
N SER A 204 -11.04 -15.20 -8.44
CA SER A 204 -11.50 -14.01 -7.71
C SER A 204 -11.17 -12.71 -8.44
N ARG A 205 -9.96 -12.60 -9.02
CA ARG A 205 -9.55 -11.42 -9.80
C ARG A 205 -10.25 -11.32 -11.14
N ILE A 206 -10.59 -12.44 -11.76
CA ILE A 206 -11.42 -12.47 -12.99
C ILE A 206 -12.82 -11.93 -12.69
N VAL A 207 -13.46 -12.40 -11.61
CA VAL A 207 -14.78 -11.90 -11.20
C VAL A 207 -14.72 -10.41 -10.84
N GLU A 208 -13.70 -10.00 -10.09
CA GLU A 208 -13.43 -8.59 -9.78
C GLU A 208 -13.37 -7.73 -11.04
N PHE A 209 -12.61 -8.18 -12.05
CA PHE A 209 -12.47 -7.51 -13.33
C PHE A 209 -13.81 -7.38 -14.07
N PHE A 210 -14.61 -8.45 -14.12
CA PHE A 210 -15.92 -8.38 -14.76
C PHE A 210 -16.90 -7.45 -14.04
N ILE A 211 -16.90 -7.43 -12.70
CA ILE A 211 -17.71 -6.49 -11.92
C ILE A 211 -17.30 -5.06 -12.23
N VAL A 212 -15.99 -4.79 -12.28
CA VAL A 212 -15.43 -3.48 -12.61
C VAL A 212 -15.81 -3.04 -14.02
N VAL A 213 -15.66 -3.92 -15.02
CA VAL A 213 -16.04 -3.63 -16.42
C VAL A 213 -17.54 -3.40 -16.54
N ALA A 214 -18.37 -4.24 -15.94
CA ALA A 214 -19.82 -4.05 -15.94
C ALA A 214 -20.18 -2.69 -15.32
N TYR A 215 -19.63 -2.36 -14.15
CA TYR A 215 -19.86 -1.06 -13.52
C TYR A 215 -19.38 0.10 -14.41
N ALA A 216 -18.24 -0.05 -15.08
CA ALA A 216 -17.71 0.98 -15.98
C ALA A 216 -18.61 1.27 -17.19
N LEU A 217 -19.31 0.26 -17.71
CA LEU A 217 -20.26 0.42 -18.81
C LEU A 217 -21.57 1.12 -18.38
N PHE A 218 -22.02 0.94 -17.14
CA PHE A 218 -23.27 1.53 -16.64
C PHE A 218 -23.09 2.84 -15.87
N ASN A 219 -21.87 3.16 -15.42
CA ASN A 219 -21.62 4.32 -14.59
C ASN A 219 -21.69 5.63 -15.40
N ARG A 220 -22.53 6.56 -14.96
CA ARG A 220 -22.69 7.89 -15.57
C ARG A 220 -21.78 8.96 -14.99
N ARG A 221 -21.08 8.71 -13.87
CA ARG A 221 -20.20 9.73 -13.24
C ARG A 221 -18.98 10.07 -14.08
N VAL A 222 -18.32 9.04 -14.61
CA VAL A 222 -17.19 9.17 -15.53
C VAL A 222 -17.54 8.30 -16.74
N PRO A 223 -18.28 8.86 -17.73
CA PRO A 223 -18.65 8.09 -18.89
C PRO A 223 -17.39 7.64 -19.63
N LEU A 224 -17.32 6.34 -19.94
CA LEU A 224 -16.21 5.80 -20.72
C LEU A 224 -16.23 6.42 -22.12
N GLN A 225 -15.08 6.99 -22.51
CA GLN A 225 -14.88 7.56 -23.84
C GLN A 225 -13.86 6.69 -24.58
N PRO A 226 -14.31 5.74 -25.45
CA PRO A 226 -13.41 4.79 -26.08
C PRO A 226 -12.26 5.47 -26.85
N ARG A 227 -12.56 6.55 -27.59
CA ARG A 227 -11.53 7.29 -28.34
C ARG A 227 -10.41 7.82 -27.43
N ALA A 228 -10.77 8.40 -26.29
CA ALA A 228 -9.83 8.91 -25.31
C ALA A 228 -9.05 7.79 -24.60
N LEU A 229 -9.71 6.66 -24.33
CA LEU A 229 -9.11 5.50 -23.68
C LEU A 229 -8.05 4.81 -24.58
N PHE A 230 -8.40 4.57 -25.84
CA PHE A 230 -7.53 3.85 -26.80
C PHE A 230 -6.45 4.76 -27.40
N CYS A 231 -6.69 6.07 -27.49
CA CYS A 231 -5.75 7.05 -28.05
C CYS A 231 -5.45 8.17 -27.04
N PRO A 232 -4.71 7.89 -25.94
CA PRO A 232 -4.49 8.86 -24.86
C PRO A 232 -3.67 10.08 -25.27
N GLY A 233 -2.90 9.98 -26.35
CA GLY A 233 -2.04 11.05 -26.85
C GLY A 233 -0.70 11.15 -26.10
N THR A 234 0.32 11.61 -26.81
CA THR A 234 1.71 11.68 -26.32
C THR A 234 1.88 12.65 -25.16
N ALA A 235 1.15 13.77 -25.14
CA ALA A 235 1.22 14.75 -24.08
C ALA A 235 0.79 14.19 -22.71
N ILE A 236 -0.30 13.41 -22.68
CA ILE A 236 -0.79 12.79 -21.44
C ILE A 236 0.12 11.65 -21.01
N LEU A 237 0.64 10.87 -21.95
CA LEU A 237 1.67 9.86 -21.67
C LEU A 237 2.91 10.49 -21.00
N GLN A 238 3.43 11.59 -21.55
CA GLN A 238 4.60 12.28 -21.00
C GLN A 238 4.35 12.82 -19.59
N ARG A 239 3.17 13.40 -19.35
CA ARG A 239 2.78 13.83 -18.00
C ARG A 239 2.66 12.65 -17.05
N PHE A 240 1.98 11.58 -17.47
CA PHE A 240 1.84 10.37 -16.68
C PHE A 240 3.20 9.81 -16.26
N ILE A 241 4.14 9.66 -17.19
CA ILE A 241 5.50 9.21 -16.88
C ILE A 241 6.19 10.18 -15.92
N THR A 242 6.09 11.48 -16.16
CA THR A 242 6.76 12.51 -15.33
C THR A 242 6.32 12.47 -13.86
N TYR A 243 5.03 12.21 -13.59
CA TYR A 243 4.49 12.19 -12.23
C TYR A 243 4.45 10.79 -11.60
N SER A 244 4.29 9.72 -12.39
CA SER A 244 4.24 8.35 -11.89
C SER A 244 5.63 7.76 -11.66
N THR A 245 6.65 8.09 -12.47
CA THR A 245 8.01 7.53 -12.31
C THR A 245 8.63 7.82 -10.94
N PRO A 246 8.58 9.07 -10.41
CA PRO A 246 9.10 9.34 -9.06
C PRO A 246 8.39 8.54 -7.96
N VAL A 247 7.10 8.26 -8.15
CA VAL A 247 6.27 7.53 -7.20
C VAL A 247 6.60 6.03 -7.24
N ILE A 248 6.67 5.44 -8.43
CA ILE A 248 7.10 4.04 -8.60
C ILE A 248 8.51 3.84 -8.04
N PHE A 249 9.43 4.77 -8.33
CA PHE A 249 10.78 4.74 -7.78
C PHE A 249 10.78 4.84 -6.25
N ASN A 250 9.95 5.72 -5.69
CA ASN A 250 9.79 5.86 -4.24
C ASN A 250 9.32 4.56 -3.59
N ASP A 251 8.22 3.98 -4.06
CA ASP A 251 7.63 2.78 -3.46
C ASP A 251 8.56 1.55 -3.63
N THR A 252 9.27 1.46 -4.76
CA THR A 252 10.26 0.39 -5.00
C THR A 252 11.46 0.51 -4.07
N MET A 253 12.07 1.71 -3.98
CA MET A 253 13.21 1.95 -3.10
C MET A 253 12.85 1.85 -1.61
N TRP A 254 11.61 2.18 -1.25
CA TRP A 254 11.08 1.96 0.08
C TRP A 254 10.96 0.46 0.40
N GLY A 255 10.41 -0.33 -0.53
CA GLY A 255 10.36 -1.79 -0.42
C GLY A 255 11.75 -2.42 -0.25
N LEU A 256 12.72 -2.01 -1.07
CA LEU A 256 14.11 -2.47 -0.93
C LEU A 256 14.75 -2.04 0.40
N GLY A 257 14.46 -0.83 0.87
CA GLY A 257 14.97 -0.33 2.13
C GLY A 257 14.45 -1.14 3.33
N THR A 258 13.16 -1.48 3.34
CA THR A 258 12.58 -2.34 4.39
C THR A 258 13.15 -3.76 4.34
N THR A 259 13.34 -4.34 3.16
CA THR A 259 14.03 -5.63 3.00
C THR A 259 15.48 -5.57 3.50
N THR A 260 16.17 -4.47 3.25
CA THR A 260 17.55 -4.26 3.73
C THR A 260 17.61 -4.19 5.26
N LEU A 261 16.64 -3.50 5.90
CA LEU A 261 16.53 -3.51 7.37
C LEU A 261 16.32 -4.93 7.90
N THR A 262 15.45 -5.73 7.29
CA THR A 262 15.25 -7.14 7.65
C THR A 262 16.52 -7.96 7.48
N ALA A 263 17.27 -7.75 6.40
CA ALA A 263 18.55 -8.42 6.18
C ALA A 263 19.58 -8.07 7.26
N ILE A 264 19.67 -6.78 7.66
CA ILE A 264 20.56 -6.34 8.74
C ILE A 264 20.18 -7.04 10.06
N MET A 265 18.89 -7.12 10.40
CA MET A 265 18.42 -7.84 11.59
C MET A 265 18.74 -9.34 11.54
N GLY A 266 18.70 -9.95 10.35
CA GLY A 266 19.08 -11.35 10.14
C GLY A 266 20.56 -11.67 10.35
N HIS A 267 21.44 -10.66 10.23
CA HIS A 267 22.89 -10.81 10.46
C HIS A 267 23.32 -10.44 11.89
N MET A 268 22.41 -10.04 12.77
CA MET A 268 22.74 -9.76 14.17
C MET A 268 22.99 -11.06 14.94
N THR A 269 23.71 -10.96 16.06
CA THR A 269 23.97 -12.08 16.98
C THR A 269 22.69 -12.68 17.57
N ILE A 270 21.61 -11.88 17.64
CA ILE A 270 20.29 -12.23 18.17
C ILE A 270 19.25 -12.34 17.02
N SER A 271 19.68 -12.82 15.85
CA SER A 271 18.87 -12.79 14.63
C SER A 271 17.55 -13.55 14.75
N THR A 272 17.57 -14.75 15.33
CA THR A 272 16.37 -15.60 15.44
C THR A 272 15.27 -14.92 16.27
N GLN A 273 15.61 -14.38 17.45
CA GLN A 273 14.62 -13.73 18.31
C GLN A 273 14.16 -12.38 17.73
N MET A 274 15.07 -11.62 17.12
CA MET A 274 14.73 -10.32 16.54
C MET A 274 13.85 -10.44 15.30
N LEU A 275 14.11 -11.40 14.41
CA LEU A 275 13.27 -11.65 13.24
C LEU A 275 11.87 -12.15 13.64
N ALA A 276 11.78 -13.01 14.65
CA ALA A 276 10.49 -13.48 15.17
C ALA A 276 9.65 -12.32 15.72
N ALA A 277 10.25 -11.46 16.53
CA ALA A 277 9.59 -10.26 17.05
C ALA A 277 9.21 -9.28 15.92
N TYR A 278 10.09 -9.07 14.94
CA TYR A 278 9.86 -8.19 13.79
C TYR A 278 8.69 -8.67 12.92
N ALA A 279 8.54 -9.97 12.69
CA ALA A 279 7.44 -10.52 11.90
C ALA A 279 6.06 -10.22 12.52
N ILE A 280 5.93 -10.44 13.84
CA ILE A 280 4.68 -10.13 14.55
C ILE A 280 4.42 -8.63 14.57
N MET A 281 5.46 -7.83 14.81
CA MET A 281 5.34 -6.38 14.79
C MET A 281 4.98 -5.84 13.41
N GLY A 282 5.49 -6.45 12.34
CA GLY A 282 5.13 -6.11 10.96
C GLY A 282 3.66 -6.34 10.66
N ASN A 283 3.05 -7.39 11.23
CA ASN A 283 1.60 -7.59 11.12
C ASN A 283 0.82 -6.53 11.89
N ILE A 284 1.25 -6.20 13.12
CA ILE A 284 0.65 -5.11 13.90
C ILE A 284 0.77 -3.77 13.15
N ASP A 285 1.92 -3.47 12.53
CA ASP A 285 2.12 -2.27 11.71
C ASP A 285 1.15 -2.22 10.52
N LYS A 286 0.97 -3.33 9.80
CA LYS A 286 0.02 -3.41 8.67
C LYS A 286 -1.41 -3.09 9.12
N PHE A 287 -1.90 -3.66 10.22
CA PHE A 287 -3.25 -3.35 10.71
C PHE A 287 -3.38 -1.92 11.25
N SER A 288 -2.34 -1.41 11.91
CA SER A 288 -2.36 -0.07 12.51
C SER A 288 -2.32 1.04 11.45
N THR A 289 -1.58 0.82 10.36
CA THR A 289 -1.41 1.82 9.28
C THR A 289 -2.59 1.89 8.31
N VAL A 290 -3.49 0.91 8.29
CA VAL A 290 -4.71 0.90 7.46
C VAL A 290 -5.53 2.19 7.63
N ALA A 291 -5.69 2.67 8.87
CA ALA A 291 -6.37 3.93 9.16
C ALA A 291 -5.63 5.14 8.56
N CYS A 292 -4.30 5.15 8.69
CA CYS A 292 -3.44 6.23 8.20
C CYS A 292 -3.46 6.32 6.67
N PHE A 293 -3.36 5.20 5.97
CA PHE A 293 -3.44 5.14 4.52
C PHE A 293 -4.82 5.52 3.98
N GLY A 294 -5.89 5.17 4.69
CA GLY A 294 -7.24 5.57 4.30
C GLY A 294 -7.45 7.09 4.38
N VAL A 295 -6.95 7.73 5.44
CA VAL A 295 -7.01 9.19 5.61
C VAL A 295 -6.10 9.89 4.61
N ALA A 296 -4.87 9.42 4.44
CA ALA A 296 -3.95 9.94 3.43
C ALA A 296 -4.54 9.84 2.03
N GLY A 297 -5.24 8.75 1.75
CA GLY A 297 -5.91 8.53 0.49
C GLY A 297 -7.07 9.50 0.24
N ALA A 298 -7.89 9.78 1.25
CA ALA A 298 -8.94 10.79 1.17
C ALA A 298 -8.34 12.21 1.04
N ALA A 299 -7.28 12.51 1.78
CA ALA A 299 -6.54 13.77 1.68
C ALA A 299 -6.02 14.01 0.26
N SER A 300 -5.47 12.97 -0.39
CA SER A 300 -5.01 13.05 -1.78
C SER A 300 -6.11 13.45 -2.75
N VAL A 301 -7.31 12.87 -2.62
CA VAL A 301 -8.44 13.19 -3.50
C VAL A 301 -8.94 14.61 -3.24
N ILE A 302 -9.13 14.99 -1.97
CA ILE A 302 -9.63 16.31 -1.58
C ILE A 302 -8.68 17.43 -2.04
N VAL A 303 -7.38 17.26 -1.80
CA VAL A 303 -6.36 18.26 -2.15
C VAL A 303 -6.16 18.34 -3.65
N GLY A 304 -6.08 17.19 -4.34
CA GLY A 304 -5.99 17.15 -5.80
C GLY A 304 -7.19 17.84 -6.46
N LYS A 305 -8.41 17.54 -6.02
CA LYS A 305 -9.62 18.19 -6.53
C LYS A 305 -9.59 19.71 -6.33
N ARG A 306 -9.28 20.19 -5.12
CA ARG A 306 -9.22 21.64 -4.83
C ARG A 306 -8.15 22.37 -5.63
N ILE A 307 -7.02 21.72 -5.92
CA ILE A 307 -5.99 22.25 -6.84
C ILE A 307 -6.55 22.34 -8.26
N GLY A 308 -7.21 21.27 -8.72
CA GLY A 308 -7.86 21.22 -10.03
C GLY A 308 -8.92 22.30 -10.24
N GLU A 309 -9.72 22.59 -9.22
CA GLU A 309 -10.74 23.65 -9.23
C GLU A 309 -10.15 25.07 -9.33
N GLY A 310 -8.83 25.24 -9.21
CA GLY A 310 -8.18 26.55 -9.21
C GLY A 310 -8.38 27.32 -7.90
N SER A 311 -8.60 26.63 -6.78
CA SER A 311 -8.74 27.26 -5.46
C SER A 311 -7.48 28.06 -5.09
N LYS A 312 -7.64 29.09 -4.25
CA LYS A 312 -6.50 29.93 -3.83
C LYS A 312 -5.44 29.10 -3.11
N ARG A 313 -4.16 29.36 -3.37
CA ARG A 313 -3.04 28.66 -2.70
C ARG A 313 -3.10 28.69 -1.17
N GLU A 314 -3.60 29.79 -0.58
CA GLU A 314 -3.78 29.90 0.88
C GLU A 314 -4.83 28.92 1.41
N GLU A 315 -5.92 28.75 0.66
CA GLU A 315 -7.00 27.83 1.02
C GLU A 315 -6.50 26.38 0.97
N ILE A 316 -5.79 26.01 -0.10
CA ILE A 316 -5.17 24.69 -0.26
C ILE A 316 -4.13 24.42 0.84
N TYR A 317 -3.30 25.42 1.18
CA TYR A 317 -2.35 25.30 2.28
C TYR A 317 -3.05 25.06 3.62
N SER A 318 -4.06 25.87 3.94
CA SER A 318 -4.83 25.70 5.17
C SER A 318 -5.51 24.33 5.24
N LEU A 319 -5.98 23.82 4.10
CA LEU A 319 -6.63 22.53 3.96
C LEU A 319 -5.66 21.39 4.24
N GLY A 320 -4.44 21.49 3.70
CA GLY A 320 -3.36 20.56 4.00
C GLY A 320 -3.01 20.52 5.49
N CYS A 321 -2.87 21.68 6.13
CA CYS A 321 -2.67 21.75 7.59
C CYS A 321 -3.81 21.08 8.38
N CYS A 322 -5.06 21.27 7.96
CA CYS A 322 -6.22 20.62 8.57
C CYS A 322 -6.15 19.10 8.45
N LEU A 323 -5.91 18.58 7.24
CA LEU A 323 -5.84 17.14 6.97
C LEU A 323 -4.66 16.48 7.72
N LEU A 324 -3.51 17.17 7.80
CA LEU A 324 -2.36 16.69 8.57
C LEU A 324 -2.64 16.65 10.08
N THR A 325 -3.35 17.66 10.60
CA THR A 325 -3.73 17.67 12.02
C THR A 325 -4.72 16.55 12.33
N VAL A 326 -5.70 16.31 11.46
CA VAL A 326 -6.63 15.17 11.58
C VAL A 326 -5.87 13.85 11.54
N SER A 327 -4.91 13.70 10.62
CA SER A 327 -4.11 12.49 10.53
C SER A 327 -3.26 12.25 11.78
N LEU A 328 -2.64 13.30 12.33
CA LEU A 328 -1.90 13.21 13.59
C LEU A 328 -2.82 12.80 14.75
N LEU A 329 -4.04 13.34 14.83
CA LEU A 329 -5.03 12.92 15.83
C LEU A 329 -5.42 11.45 15.68
N ILE A 330 -5.65 10.98 14.45
CA ILE A 330 -5.95 9.58 14.18
C ILE A 330 -4.76 8.69 14.57
N GLY A 331 -3.53 9.11 14.26
CA GLY A 331 -2.31 8.44 14.71
C GLY A 331 -2.22 8.36 16.24
N THR A 332 -2.58 9.43 16.96
CA THR A 332 -2.64 9.40 18.44
C THR A 332 -3.72 8.46 18.97
N ILE A 333 -4.89 8.38 18.32
CA ILE A 333 -5.94 7.44 18.72
C ILE A 333 -5.46 6.00 18.53
N VAL A 334 -4.83 5.68 17.40
CA VAL A 334 -4.27 4.35 17.16
C VAL A 334 -3.15 4.03 18.15
N ALA A 335 -2.28 4.99 18.46
CA ALA A 335 -1.25 4.84 19.49
C ALA A 335 -1.84 4.49 20.87
N VAL A 336 -2.89 5.19 21.29
CA VAL A 336 -3.59 4.92 22.56
C VAL A 336 -4.26 3.54 22.54
N LEU A 337 -4.91 3.16 21.44
CA LEU A 337 -5.50 1.83 21.30
C LEU A 337 -4.45 0.73 21.39
N LEU A 338 -3.29 0.91 20.77
CA LEU A 338 -2.17 -0.03 20.86
C LEU A 338 -1.57 -0.06 22.28
N ALA A 339 -1.46 1.08 22.95
CA ALA A 339 -1.00 1.15 24.34
C ALA A 339 -1.91 0.41 25.32
N ILE A 340 -3.23 0.38 25.05
CA ILE A 340 -4.20 -0.41 25.82
C ILE A 340 -4.13 -1.89 25.41
N ALA A 341 -4.04 -2.18 24.12
CA ALA A 341 -4.01 -3.55 23.60
C ALA A 341 -2.73 -4.32 23.98
N LEU A 342 -1.60 -3.63 24.14
CA LEU A 342 -0.32 -4.25 24.50
C LEU A 342 -0.42 -5.05 25.82
N PRO A 343 -0.77 -4.45 26.98
CA PRO A 343 -0.93 -5.19 28.23
C PRO A 343 -2.22 -6.03 28.28
N ALA A 344 -3.31 -5.61 27.62
CA ALA A 344 -4.60 -6.28 27.75
C ALA A 344 -4.75 -7.52 26.85
N ALA A 345 -4.10 -7.53 25.69
CA ALA A 345 -4.25 -8.55 24.66
C ALA A 345 -2.93 -9.13 24.16
N PHE A 346 -1.92 -8.29 23.89
CA PHE A 346 -0.71 -8.77 23.23
C PHE A 346 0.17 -9.61 24.14
N ILE A 347 0.52 -9.09 25.32
CA ILE A 347 1.33 -9.81 26.30
C ILE A 347 0.63 -11.09 26.81
N PRO A 348 -0.66 -11.08 27.21
CA PRO A 348 -1.28 -12.27 27.79
C PRO A 348 -1.75 -13.31 26.76
N TYR A 349 -2.13 -12.92 25.54
CA TYR A 349 -2.75 -13.83 24.58
C TYR A 349 -2.00 -13.91 23.25
N LEU A 350 -1.65 -12.77 22.63
CA LEU A 350 -1.06 -12.78 21.29
C LEU A 350 0.36 -13.37 21.30
N TYR A 351 1.27 -12.86 22.12
CA TYR A 351 2.67 -13.28 22.12
C TYR A 351 2.86 -14.74 22.58
N PRO A 352 2.15 -15.24 23.61
CA PRO A 352 2.20 -16.66 23.97
C PRO A 352 1.64 -17.57 22.87
N LEU A 353 0.63 -17.14 22.10
CA LEU A 353 0.10 -17.92 20.98
C LEU A 353 1.17 -18.19 19.90
N PHE A 354 2.09 -17.24 19.70
CA PHE A 354 3.23 -17.37 18.79
C PHE A 354 4.48 -17.97 19.45
N HIS A 355 4.37 -18.49 20.68
CA HIS A 355 5.50 -19.08 21.44
C HIS A 355 6.70 -18.12 21.55
N LEU A 356 6.43 -16.81 21.68
CA LEU A 356 7.47 -15.83 21.97
C LEU A 356 7.82 -15.90 23.46
N ASP A 357 8.94 -16.52 23.78
CA ASP A 357 9.44 -16.65 25.14
C ASP A 357 10.76 -15.91 25.36
N GLY A 358 11.00 -15.54 26.63
CA GLY A 358 12.23 -14.93 27.11
C GLY A 358 12.61 -13.67 26.31
N LEU A 359 13.79 -13.71 25.70
CA LEU A 359 14.36 -12.55 25.01
C LEU A 359 13.52 -12.10 23.79
N ALA A 360 12.85 -13.02 23.07
CA ALA A 360 12.04 -12.65 21.91
C ALA A 360 10.79 -11.85 22.30
N LEU A 361 10.19 -12.18 23.46
CA LEU A 361 9.09 -11.43 24.05
C LEU A 361 9.53 -10.01 24.44
N GLU A 362 10.67 -9.88 25.09
CA GLU A 362 11.23 -8.58 25.49
C GLU A 362 11.51 -7.69 24.28
N ILE A 363 12.05 -8.26 23.19
CA ILE A 363 12.23 -7.53 21.92
C ILE A 363 10.88 -7.07 21.39
N ALA A 364 9.89 -7.96 21.29
CA ALA A 364 8.58 -7.64 20.72
C ALA A 364 7.87 -6.53 21.51
N VAL A 365 7.90 -6.58 22.84
CA VAL A 365 7.35 -5.54 23.73
C VAL A 365 8.09 -4.21 23.51
N THR A 366 9.42 -4.23 23.47
CA THR A 366 10.23 -3.03 23.25
C THR A 366 9.93 -2.39 21.89
N MET A 367 9.85 -3.19 20.83
CA MET A 367 9.46 -2.73 19.49
C MET A 367 8.06 -2.10 19.50
N CYS A 368 7.10 -2.72 20.18
CA CYS A 368 5.74 -2.22 20.26
C CYS A 368 5.67 -0.86 20.99
N ILE A 369 6.38 -0.71 22.10
CA ILE A 369 6.44 0.55 22.86
C ILE A 369 7.02 1.68 21.99
N VAL A 370 8.16 1.43 21.33
CA VAL A 370 8.77 2.42 20.43
C VAL A 370 7.81 2.75 19.28
N TYR A 371 7.12 1.76 18.73
CA TYR A 371 6.13 1.95 17.67
C TYR A 371 4.96 2.84 18.13
N ILE A 372 4.39 2.58 19.31
CA ILE A 372 3.32 3.38 19.92
C ILE A 372 3.72 4.86 20.01
N CYS A 373 4.94 5.14 20.48
CA CYS A 373 5.43 6.52 20.61
C CYS A 373 5.57 7.24 19.26
N VAL A 374 5.96 6.51 18.21
CA VAL A 374 6.25 7.08 16.88
C VAL A 374 5.01 7.12 15.98
N MET A 375 3.95 6.37 16.32
CA MET A 375 2.75 6.24 15.50
C MET A 375 2.08 7.57 15.08
N PRO A 376 1.96 8.61 15.94
CA PRO A 376 1.44 9.91 15.53
C PRO A 376 2.29 10.61 14.46
N MET A 377 3.62 10.48 14.56
CA MET A 377 4.56 11.04 13.57
C MET A 377 4.46 10.27 12.25
N ARG A 378 4.38 8.94 12.32
CA ARG A 378 4.20 8.08 11.13
C ARG A 378 2.90 8.40 10.40
N ALA A 379 1.80 8.63 11.12
CA ALA A 379 0.52 9.03 10.53
C ALA A 379 0.64 10.37 9.77
N PHE A 380 1.31 11.35 10.39
CA PHE A 380 1.63 12.62 9.76
C PHE A 380 2.46 12.44 8.48
N ASP A 381 3.54 11.66 8.52
CA ASP A 381 4.44 11.44 7.39
C ASP A 381 3.73 10.77 6.21
N ILE A 382 2.95 9.70 6.47
CA ILE A 382 2.16 9.01 5.45
C ILE A 382 1.22 10.00 4.76
N THR A 383 0.50 10.82 5.53
CA THR A 383 -0.46 11.78 4.97
C THR A 383 0.23 12.95 4.27
N ASN A 384 1.38 13.41 4.77
CA ASN A 384 2.13 14.50 4.16
C ASN A 384 2.72 14.07 2.81
N ILE A 385 3.35 12.91 2.75
CA ILE A 385 4.00 12.41 1.53
C ILE A 385 2.94 11.93 0.53
N THR A 386 2.17 10.91 0.90
CA THR A 386 1.25 10.23 -0.03
C THR A 386 -0.04 11.01 -0.23
N GLY A 387 -0.53 11.70 0.80
CA GLY A 387 -1.77 12.46 0.75
C GLY A 387 -1.61 13.87 0.20
N LEU A 388 -0.54 14.59 0.56
CA LEU A 388 -0.42 16.02 0.26
C LEU A 388 0.56 16.32 -0.87
N LEU A 389 1.83 15.95 -0.71
CA LEU A 389 2.91 16.28 -1.63
C LEU A 389 2.72 15.59 -3.00
N ARG A 390 2.37 14.29 -3.00
CA ARG A 390 2.04 13.58 -4.25
C ARG A 390 0.83 14.24 -4.94
N ALA A 391 -0.26 14.48 -4.23
CA ALA A 391 -1.48 15.10 -4.78
C ALA A 391 -1.28 16.52 -5.31
N GLY A 392 -0.35 17.28 -4.71
CA GLY A 392 0.06 18.59 -5.18
C GLY A 392 0.99 18.59 -6.40
N GLY A 393 1.35 17.42 -6.94
CA GLY A 393 2.24 17.30 -8.09
C GLY A 393 3.72 17.42 -7.74
N ASP A 394 4.09 17.41 -6.46
CA ASP A 394 5.47 17.50 -5.97
C ASP A 394 6.05 16.13 -5.61
N ALA A 395 5.74 15.14 -6.47
CA ALA A 395 6.10 13.75 -6.25
C ALA A 395 7.62 13.54 -6.08
N ARG A 396 8.46 14.32 -6.80
CA ARG A 396 9.92 14.23 -6.67
C ARG A 396 10.42 14.60 -5.28
N MET A 397 9.89 15.67 -4.70
CA MET A 397 10.27 16.06 -3.34
C MET A 397 9.68 15.13 -2.30
N ALA A 398 8.47 14.59 -2.53
CA ALA A 398 7.94 13.49 -1.73
C ALA A 398 8.92 12.29 -1.71
N THR A 399 9.42 11.87 -2.87
CA THR A 399 10.41 10.79 -2.99
C THR A 399 11.71 11.10 -2.23
N VAL A 400 12.23 12.33 -2.33
CA VAL A 400 13.46 12.73 -1.63
C VAL A 400 13.24 12.74 -0.11
N ILE A 401 12.13 13.33 0.36
CA ILE A 401 11.81 13.40 1.79
C ILE A 401 11.59 12.00 2.37
N ASP A 402 11.04 11.06 1.60
CA ASP A 402 10.78 9.71 2.07
C ASP A 402 12.04 8.82 2.03
N LEU A 403 12.80 8.85 0.93
CA LEU A 403 13.95 7.96 0.75
C LEU A 403 15.21 8.42 1.47
N CYS A 404 15.49 9.72 1.55
CA CYS A 404 16.75 10.19 2.14
C CYS A 404 16.88 9.78 3.63
N PRO A 405 15.87 10.00 4.49
CA PRO A 405 15.91 9.52 5.88
C PRO A 405 16.04 8.00 6.00
N LEU A 406 15.38 7.23 5.13
CA LEU A 406 15.45 5.78 5.16
C LEU A 406 16.86 5.28 4.83
N TRP A 407 17.43 5.72 3.71
CA TRP A 407 18.70 5.20 3.19
C TRP A 407 19.94 5.83 3.84
N PHE A 408 19.89 7.10 4.25
CA PHE A 408 21.04 7.78 4.82
C PHE A 408 21.04 7.87 6.35
N ALA A 409 19.88 7.71 7.01
CA ALA A 409 19.81 7.74 8.47
C ALA A 409 19.41 6.39 9.07
N ALA A 410 18.22 5.87 8.76
CA ALA A 410 17.72 4.66 9.42
C ALA A 410 18.57 3.42 9.11
N ILE A 411 18.83 3.11 7.83
CA ILE A 411 19.60 1.92 7.44
C ILE A 411 21.03 1.94 8.01
N PRO A 412 21.83 3.02 7.83
CA PRO A 412 23.19 3.07 8.37
C PRO A 412 23.22 3.04 9.90
N LEU A 413 22.27 3.72 10.57
CA LEU A 413 22.22 3.74 12.03
C LEU A 413 21.83 2.38 12.60
N THR A 414 20.87 1.67 11.98
CA THR A 414 20.53 0.30 12.37
C THR A 414 21.69 -0.67 12.11
N ALA A 415 22.42 -0.53 11.00
CA ALA A 415 23.62 -1.32 10.74
C ALA A 415 24.72 -1.06 11.77
N LEU A 416 24.97 0.21 12.11
CA LEU A 416 25.99 0.59 13.10
C LEU A 416 25.63 0.06 14.50
N THR A 417 24.40 0.31 14.95
CA THR A 417 23.93 -0.08 16.29
C THR A 417 23.78 -1.60 16.43
N GLY A 418 23.30 -2.27 15.39
CA GLY A 418 23.02 -3.70 15.41
C GLY A 418 24.23 -4.60 15.12
N LEU A 419 25.07 -4.26 14.13
CA LEU A 419 26.17 -5.13 13.69
C LEU A 419 27.51 -4.79 14.34
N VAL A 420 27.79 -3.50 14.53
CA VAL A 420 29.10 -3.04 15.03
C VAL A 420 29.09 -2.90 16.55
N LEU A 421 28.11 -2.14 17.07
CA LEU A 421 28.07 -1.78 18.50
C LEU A 421 27.43 -2.87 19.37
N ASN A 422 26.73 -3.85 18.78
CA ASN A 422 25.89 -4.82 19.50
C ASN A 422 25.05 -4.13 20.60
N ALA A 423 24.46 -2.98 20.24
CA ALA A 423 23.78 -2.11 21.17
C ALA A 423 22.50 -2.79 21.73
N PRO A 424 21.99 -2.31 22.88
CA PRO A 424 20.73 -2.82 23.42
C PRO A 424 19.60 -2.74 22.40
N VAL A 425 18.70 -3.73 22.43
CA VAL A 425 17.57 -3.86 21.50
C VAL A 425 16.78 -2.55 21.36
N ALA A 426 16.52 -1.86 22.47
CA ALA A 426 15.80 -0.58 22.45
C ALA A 426 16.46 0.48 21.55
N VAL A 427 17.79 0.53 21.53
CA VAL A 427 18.56 1.45 20.68
C VAL A 427 18.45 1.07 19.22
N VAL A 428 18.48 -0.24 18.92
CA VAL A 428 18.27 -0.75 17.54
C VAL A 428 16.85 -0.42 17.06
N CYS A 429 15.84 -0.62 17.91
CA CYS A 429 14.44 -0.27 17.61
C CYS A 429 14.26 1.24 17.35
N LEU A 430 14.89 2.10 18.16
CA LEU A 430 14.88 3.56 17.93
C LEU A 430 15.60 3.93 16.63
N SER A 431 16.68 3.21 16.30
CA SER A 431 17.44 3.43 15.06
C SER A 431 16.59 3.13 13.83
N ILE A 432 15.81 2.04 13.86
CA ILE A 432 14.85 1.70 12.79
C ILE A 432 13.84 2.84 12.60
N GLN A 433 13.33 3.40 13.70
CA GLN A 433 12.31 4.44 13.64
C GLN A 433 12.85 5.86 13.37
N THR A 434 14.18 6.01 13.27
CA THR A 434 14.85 7.30 13.02
C THR A 434 14.38 7.94 11.71
N GLU A 435 13.94 7.15 10.72
CA GLU A 435 13.37 7.70 9.49
C GLU A 435 12.18 8.64 9.75
N ASN A 436 11.27 8.32 10.68
CA ASN A 436 10.09 9.13 10.96
C ASN A 436 10.47 10.43 11.70
N PHE A 437 11.48 10.36 12.57
CA PHE A 437 12.02 11.54 13.26
C PHE A 437 12.65 12.54 12.28
N CYS A 438 13.29 12.05 11.22
CA CYS A 438 13.90 12.88 10.19
C CYS A 438 12.89 13.36 9.13
N LYS A 439 11.88 12.56 8.77
CA LYS A 439 10.85 12.89 7.78
C LYS A 439 9.98 14.07 8.22
N MET A 440 9.49 14.06 9.45
CA MET A 440 8.51 15.05 9.92
C MET A 440 9.01 16.51 9.81
N PRO A 441 10.22 16.89 10.27
CA PRO A 441 10.73 18.26 10.13
C PRO A 441 10.87 18.71 8.66
N TRP A 442 11.37 17.84 7.79
CA TRP A 442 11.53 18.13 6.36
C TRP A 442 10.16 18.25 5.68
N GLY A 443 9.22 17.39 6.05
CA GLY A 443 7.84 17.46 5.62
C GLY A 443 7.17 18.78 5.99
N ILE A 444 7.32 19.24 7.24
CA ILE A 444 6.81 20.53 7.71
C ILE A 444 7.48 21.70 6.96
N HIS A 445 8.80 21.63 6.74
CA HIS A 445 9.51 22.66 5.98
C HIS A 445 8.97 22.78 4.56
N ARG A 446 8.78 21.64 3.85
CA ARG A 446 8.24 21.62 2.50
C ARG A 446 6.79 22.10 2.46
N LEU A 447 5.97 21.69 3.44
CA LEU A 447 4.59 22.16 3.59
C LEU A 447 4.52 23.68 3.69
N ARG A 448 5.32 24.29 4.58
CA ARG A 448 5.39 25.74 4.81
C ARG A 448 5.88 26.51 3.59
N SER A 449 6.71 25.89 2.74
CA SER A 449 7.22 26.52 1.52
C SER A 449 6.14 26.77 0.46
N ARG A 450 5.00 26.07 0.52
CA ARG A 450 3.88 26.12 -0.45
C ARG A 450 4.23 25.77 -1.90
N LYS A 451 5.51 25.45 -2.19
CA LYS A 451 6.01 25.03 -3.50
C LYS A 451 5.46 23.69 -3.97
N TRP A 452 4.81 22.96 -3.07
CA TRP A 452 4.17 21.68 -3.35
C TRP A 452 2.81 21.82 -4.05
N ILE A 453 2.23 23.02 -4.13
CA ILE A 453 0.91 23.26 -4.73
C ILE A 453 1.09 23.57 -6.22
N ASN A 454 1.13 22.53 -7.04
CA ASN A 454 1.30 22.64 -8.50
C ASN A 454 0.09 22.07 -9.25
N ASP A 455 -0.38 22.82 -10.24
CA ASP A 455 -1.35 22.33 -11.21
C ASP A 455 -0.62 21.49 -12.28
N VAL A 456 -0.84 20.18 -12.27
CA VAL A 456 -0.19 19.23 -13.17
C VAL A 456 -0.94 19.02 -14.49
N THR A 457 -2.13 19.61 -14.62
CA THR A 457 -2.98 19.47 -15.81
C THR A 457 -2.56 20.39 -16.96
N GLY A 458 -1.49 21.18 -16.77
CA GLY A 458 -0.84 22.01 -17.79
C GLY A 458 -1.72 23.10 -18.41
N GLY A 459 -2.84 23.43 -17.76
CA GLY A 459 -3.58 24.67 -18.01
C GLY A 459 -2.91 25.80 -17.24
N GLY A 460 -1.74 26.24 -17.70
CA GLY A 460 -1.16 27.48 -17.20
C GLY A 460 -2.10 28.63 -17.57
N HIS A 461 -2.66 29.30 -16.57
CA HIS A 461 -3.14 30.66 -16.74
C HIS A 461 -1.93 31.50 -17.19
N SER A 462 -1.88 31.80 -18.49
CA SER A 462 -1.30 33.03 -19.02
C SER A 462 -2.16 34.21 -18.57
#